data_AF-A0A6J4MLC8-F1
#
_entry.id   AF-A0A6J4MLC8-F1
#
_cell.length_a   1.000
_cell.length_b   1.000
_cell.length_c   1.000
_cell.angle_alpha   90.00
_cell.angle_beta   90.00
_cell.angle_gamma   90.00
#
_symmetry.space_group_name_H-M   'P 1'
#
loop_
_entity.id
_entity.type
_entity.pdbx_description
1 polymer ?
#
loop_
_entity_poly.entity_id
_entity_poly.type
_entity_poly.pdbx_seq_one_letter_code
_entity_poly.pdbx_strand_id
1 'polypeptide(L)'
;MELAPYVEALRADLLRAAESAGPEGHAVAERLALALEPAMRMAMLEALSDATAEITAELPHAAVEVRLKGREPQFVVSATEPLPSADASADPLDDDQDGTVSRVTVRIPESLKTRAEEAAAGVDQSLNSWIVAAIRRAVQNRGGINIDVDLGGFGLPPMPPMPPRTGPSGFGPGAGRQPRRIQGWAR
;
A
#
# COMPACT_ATOMS: atom_id res chain seq x y z
N MET A 1 -24.31 -2.06 19.42
CA MET A 1 -25.72 -1.62 19.35
C MET A 1 -26.57 -2.85 19.12
N GLU A 2 -27.63 -3.02 19.90
CA GLU A 2 -28.55 -4.15 19.76
C GLU A 2 -29.70 -3.75 18.82
N LEU A 3 -29.88 -4.50 17.73
CA LEU A 3 -30.96 -4.25 16.76
C LEU A 3 -32.31 -4.87 17.18
N ALA A 4 -32.29 -5.85 18.08
CA ALA A 4 -33.49 -6.53 18.57
C ALA A 4 -34.60 -5.59 19.10
N PRO A 5 -34.32 -4.59 19.96
CA PRO A 5 -35.38 -3.72 20.46
C PRO A 5 -36.06 -2.88 19.37
N TYR A 6 -35.32 -2.48 18.33
CA TYR A 6 -35.88 -1.71 17.21
C TYR A 6 -36.79 -2.57 16.33
N VAL A 7 -36.38 -3.80 16.06
CA VAL A 7 -37.19 -4.77 15.31
C VAL A 7 -38.46 -5.13 16.09
N GLU A 8 -38.36 -5.34 17.40
CA GLU A 8 -39.53 -5.66 18.22
C GLU A 8 -40.51 -4.47 18.32
N ALA A 9 -39.99 -3.23 18.41
CA ALA A 9 -40.82 -2.04 18.34
C ALA A 9 -41.60 -1.96 17.02
N LEU A 10 -40.93 -2.21 15.87
CA LEU A 10 -41.61 -2.18 14.58
C LEU A 10 -42.65 -3.30 14.43
N ARG A 11 -42.36 -4.49 14.99
CA ARG A 11 -43.34 -5.59 15.08
C ARG A 11 -44.55 -5.19 15.90
N ALA A 12 -44.36 -4.60 17.07
CA ALA A 12 -45.44 -4.14 17.93
C ALA A 12 -46.30 -3.06 17.25
N ASP A 13 -45.67 -2.13 16.54
CA ASP A 13 -46.37 -1.08 15.79
C ASP A 13 -47.18 -1.66 14.60
N LEU A 14 -46.64 -2.66 13.90
CA LEU A 14 -47.37 -3.35 12.83
C LEU A 14 -48.61 -4.08 13.38
N LEU A 15 -48.48 -4.78 14.51
CA LEU A 15 -49.59 -5.47 15.15
C LEU A 15 -50.67 -4.49 15.64
N ARG A 16 -50.25 -3.35 16.21
CA ARG A 16 -51.16 -2.28 16.64
C ARG A 16 -51.91 -1.68 15.45
N ALA A 17 -51.24 -1.44 14.32
CA ALA A 17 -51.90 -0.95 13.10
C ALA A 17 -52.94 -1.95 12.57
N ALA A 18 -52.67 -3.25 12.70
CA ALA A 18 -53.54 -4.32 12.25
C ALA A 18 -54.78 -4.55 13.14
N GLU A 19 -54.85 -3.98 14.34
CA GLU A 19 -56.03 -4.09 15.22
C GLU A 19 -57.32 -3.62 14.54
N SER A 20 -57.23 -2.57 13.71
CA SER A 20 -58.35 -2.01 12.96
C SER A 20 -58.89 -2.95 11.86
N ALA A 21 -58.10 -3.92 11.42
CA ALA A 21 -58.43 -4.86 10.35
C ALA A 21 -59.11 -6.16 10.85
N GLY A 22 -59.37 -6.25 12.17
CA GLY A 22 -59.99 -7.43 12.77
C GLY A 22 -59.04 -8.64 12.91
N PRO A 23 -59.56 -9.80 13.34
CA PRO A 23 -58.73 -10.95 13.73
C PRO A 23 -57.94 -11.57 12.57
N GLU A 24 -58.50 -11.59 11.36
CA GLU A 24 -57.78 -12.08 10.18
C GLU A 24 -56.62 -11.16 9.79
N GLY A 25 -56.84 -9.84 9.82
CA GLY A 25 -55.78 -8.86 9.56
C GLY A 25 -54.63 -8.95 10.58
N HIS A 26 -54.97 -9.14 11.86
CA HIS A 26 -53.98 -9.35 12.91
C HIS A 26 -53.15 -10.63 12.70
N ALA A 27 -53.80 -11.74 12.32
CA ALA A 27 -53.10 -13.00 12.01
C ALA A 27 -52.18 -12.89 10.79
N VAL A 28 -52.55 -12.09 9.77
CA VAL A 28 -51.68 -11.80 8.62
C VAL A 28 -50.49 -10.94 9.04
N ALA A 29 -50.72 -9.90 9.83
CA ALA A 29 -49.66 -9.01 10.33
C ALA A 29 -48.62 -9.77 11.16
N GLU A 30 -49.05 -10.69 12.02
CA GLU A 30 -48.14 -11.53 12.82
C GLU A 30 -47.23 -12.40 11.93
N ARG A 31 -47.79 -13.06 10.90
CA ARG A 31 -47.01 -13.87 9.95
C ARG A 31 -46.04 -13.03 9.14
N LEU A 32 -46.47 -11.85 8.69
CA LEU A 32 -45.62 -10.91 7.95
C LEU A 32 -44.47 -10.39 8.82
N ALA A 33 -44.74 -10.03 10.07
CA ALA A 33 -43.70 -9.58 11.00
C ALA A 33 -42.59 -10.63 11.15
N LEU A 34 -42.98 -11.90 11.37
CA LEU A 34 -42.03 -13.01 11.51
C LEU A 34 -41.25 -13.28 10.22
N ALA A 35 -41.92 -13.18 9.06
CA ALA A 35 -41.28 -13.41 7.76
C ALA A 35 -40.31 -12.28 7.37
N LEU A 36 -40.61 -11.04 7.75
CA LEU A 36 -39.84 -9.85 7.36
C LEU A 36 -38.71 -9.49 8.34
N GLU A 37 -38.70 -10.04 9.55
CA GLU A 37 -37.66 -9.72 10.55
C GLU A 37 -36.22 -9.86 9.99
N PRO A 38 -35.84 -10.96 9.31
CA PRO A 38 -34.48 -11.09 8.77
C PRO A 38 -34.14 -10.01 7.73
N ALA A 39 -35.09 -9.69 6.86
CA ALA A 39 -34.92 -8.68 5.80
C ALA A 39 -34.82 -7.27 6.38
N MET A 40 -35.64 -6.96 7.37
CA MET A 40 -35.61 -5.68 8.09
C MET A 40 -34.28 -5.48 8.80
N ARG A 41 -33.77 -6.52 9.46
CA ARG A 41 -32.45 -6.47 10.11
C ARG A 41 -31.32 -6.22 9.11
N MET A 42 -31.37 -6.86 7.94
CA MET A 42 -30.40 -6.60 6.86
C MET A 42 -30.48 -5.16 6.36
N ALA A 43 -31.68 -4.66 6.06
CA ALA A 43 -31.88 -3.28 5.61
C ALA A 43 -31.37 -2.24 6.63
N MET A 44 -31.56 -2.49 7.93
CA MET A 44 -31.01 -1.63 8.97
C MET A 44 -29.47 -1.64 8.99
N LEU A 45 -28.83 -2.80 8.78
CA LEU A 45 -27.37 -2.89 8.72
C LEU A 45 -26.81 -2.15 7.49
N GLU A 46 -27.48 -2.26 6.35
CA GLU A 46 -27.14 -1.51 5.13
C GLU A 46 -27.26 0.00 5.37
N ALA A 47 -28.38 0.46 5.92
CA ALA A 47 -28.58 1.88 6.24
C ALA A 47 -27.53 2.42 7.22
N LEU A 48 -27.14 1.63 8.24
CA LEU A 48 -26.06 2.01 9.16
C LEU A 48 -24.70 2.07 8.48
N SER A 49 -24.43 1.18 7.54
CA SER A 49 -23.19 1.18 6.75
C SER A 49 -23.09 2.43 5.89
N ASP A 50 -24.16 2.77 5.17
CA ASP A 50 -24.22 3.96 4.31
C ASP A 50 -24.10 5.25 5.13
N ALA A 51 -24.85 5.36 6.22
CA ALA A 51 -24.77 6.52 7.12
C ALA A 51 -23.36 6.70 7.69
N THR A 52 -22.67 5.59 7.99
CA THR A 52 -21.29 5.65 8.51
C THR A 52 -20.29 6.09 7.44
N ALA A 53 -20.49 5.72 6.18
CA ALA A 53 -19.67 6.20 5.07
C ALA A 53 -19.87 7.70 4.84
N GLU A 54 -21.11 8.19 4.92
CA GLU A 54 -21.43 9.62 4.82
C GLU A 54 -20.78 10.43 5.96
N ILE A 55 -20.93 9.98 7.21
CA ILE A 55 -20.29 10.61 8.37
C ILE A 55 -18.76 10.63 8.23
N THR A 56 -18.18 9.53 7.75
CA THR A 56 -16.72 9.46 7.54
C THR A 56 -16.24 10.43 6.47
N ALA A 57 -17.03 10.65 5.41
CA ALA A 57 -16.69 11.64 4.38
C ALA A 57 -16.69 13.08 4.91
N GLU A 58 -17.49 13.37 5.93
CA GLU A 58 -17.54 14.69 6.58
C GLU A 58 -16.51 14.87 7.70
N LEU A 59 -15.79 13.81 8.11
CA LEU A 59 -14.81 13.84 9.19
C LEU A 59 -13.37 13.83 8.62
N PRO A 60 -12.62 14.96 8.67
CA PRO A 60 -11.31 15.06 8.01
C PRO A 60 -10.18 14.29 8.71
N HIS A 61 -10.31 14.09 10.02
CA HIS A 61 -9.27 13.51 10.88
C HIS A 61 -9.78 12.30 11.68
N ALA A 62 -10.95 11.79 11.34
CA ALA A 62 -11.54 10.64 11.99
C ALA A 62 -12.34 9.83 10.97
N ALA A 63 -12.29 8.51 11.09
CA ALA A 63 -13.15 7.60 10.36
C ALA A 63 -14.07 6.89 11.33
N VAL A 64 -15.33 6.74 10.96
CA VAL A 64 -16.28 5.90 11.68
C VAL A 64 -16.48 4.64 10.85
N GLU A 65 -16.45 3.48 11.49
CA GLU A 65 -16.72 2.19 10.85
C GLU A 65 -17.79 1.44 11.64
N VAL A 66 -18.59 0.62 10.95
CA VAL A 66 -19.47 -0.36 11.60
C VAL A 66 -18.81 -1.73 11.48
N ARG A 67 -18.54 -2.37 12.62
CA ARG A 67 -18.04 -3.74 12.70
C ARG A 67 -19.09 -4.65 13.29
N LEU A 68 -19.22 -5.86 12.74
CA LEU A 68 -20.11 -6.87 13.30
C LEU A 68 -19.35 -7.72 14.32
N LYS A 69 -19.84 -7.77 15.56
CA LYS A 69 -19.46 -8.76 16.55
C LYS A 69 -20.57 -9.80 16.63
N GLY A 70 -20.40 -10.91 15.91
CA GLY A 70 -21.48 -11.86 15.69
C GLY A 70 -22.59 -11.24 14.83
N ARG A 71 -23.75 -10.95 15.43
CA ARG A 71 -24.90 -10.31 14.76
C ARG A 71 -25.16 -8.88 15.23
N GLU A 72 -24.27 -8.34 16.06
CA GLU A 72 -24.43 -7.03 16.67
C GLU A 72 -23.49 -6.01 16.02
N PRO A 73 -24.02 -4.92 15.44
CA PRO A 73 -23.21 -3.83 14.92
C PRO A 73 -22.55 -3.04 16.05
N GLN A 74 -21.28 -2.69 15.88
CA GLN A 74 -20.49 -1.87 16.78
C GLN A 74 -19.82 -0.75 15.99
N PHE A 75 -19.96 0.48 16.47
CA PHE A 75 -19.26 1.61 15.88
C PHE A 75 -17.83 1.66 16.41
N VAL A 76 -16.88 1.81 15.50
CA VAL A 76 -15.48 2.04 15.83
C VAL A 76 -15.09 3.37 15.23
N VAL A 77 -14.61 4.28 16.08
CA VAL A 77 -14.07 5.56 15.63
C VAL A 77 -12.55 5.46 15.67
N SER A 78 -11.91 5.72 14.54
CA SER A 78 -10.46 5.74 14.42
C SER A 78 -10.02 7.15 14.06
N ALA A 79 -9.09 7.73 14.82
CA ALA A 79 -8.44 8.96 14.39
C ALA A 79 -7.58 8.65 13.16
N THR A 80 -7.87 9.33 12.06
CA THR A 80 -6.94 9.37 10.93
C THR A 80 -5.98 10.50 11.26
N GLU A 81 -4.84 10.15 11.88
CA GLU A 81 -3.71 11.06 11.89
C GLU A 81 -3.46 11.44 10.43
N PRO A 82 -3.41 12.73 10.08
CA PRO A 82 -3.14 13.12 8.71
C PRO A 82 -1.83 12.44 8.33
N LEU A 83 -1.91 11.49 7.39
CA LEU A 83 -0.73 11.10 6.62
C LEU A 83 -0.13 12.43 6.16
N PRO A 84 1.13 12.75 6.48
CA PRO A 84 1.74 13.95 5.95
C PRO A 84 1.54 13.87 4.45
N SER A 85 0.69 14.76 3.94
CA SER A 85 0.51 14.93 2.51
C SER A 85 1.92 15.13 1.99
N ALA A 86 2.30 14.35 0.99
CA ALA A 86 3.64 14.41 0.39
C ALA A 86 3.84 15.71 -0.41
N ASP A 87 3.32 16.84 0.06
CA ASP A 87 3.72 18.18 -0.33
C ASP A 87 4.48 18.81 0.83
N ALA A 88 5.79 18.78 0.64
CA ALA A 88 6.78 19.74 1.07
C ALA A 88 6.22 20.94 1.84
N SER A 89 6.55 21.00 3.13
CA SER A 89 7.14 22.15 3.83
C SER A 89 7.03 21.90 5.33
N ALA A 90 8.05 21.26 5.90
CA ALA A 90 8.26 21.28 7.34
C ALA A 90 8.99 22.59 7.67
N ASP A 91 8.40 23.42 8.52
CA ASP A 91 9.11 24.51 9.20
C ASP A 91 9.63 23.98 10.55
N PRO A 92 10.81 24.43 11.02
CA PRO A 92 11.62 23.72 11.99
C PRO A 92 11.34 24.15 13.43
N LEU A 93 11.63 23.26 14.38
CA LEU A 93 12.05 23.66 15.72
C LEU A 93 13.47 23.14 15.93
N ASP A 94 14.40 24.09 15.95
CA ASP A 94 15.74 24.08 16.52
C ASP A 94 15.72 23.51 17.97
N ASP A 95 16.79 22.95 18.54
CA ASP A 95 18.15 23.51 18.64
C ASP A 95 19.21 22.67 17.89
N ASP A 96 20.05 23.20 17.00
CA ASP A 96 20.15 24.51 16.37
C ASP A 96 20.84 24.24 15.02
N GLN A 97 20.14 24.58 13.94
CA GLN A 97 20.58 24.60 12.55
C GLN A 97 20.89 23.25 11.87
N ASP A 98 19.94 22.87 11.02
CA ASP A 98 20.09 22.08 9.79
C ASP A 98 20.38 20.58 9.92
N GLY A 99 19.29 19.81 9.80
CA GLY A 99 19.39 18.50 9.17
C GLY A 99 18.19 17.61 9.47
N THR A 100 17.08 17.83 8.77
CA THR A 100 15.89 16.97 8.75
C THR A 100 16.28 15.49 8.79
N VAL A 101 16.12 14.85 9.96
CA VAL A 101 16.43 13.43 10.13
C VAL A 101 15.34 12.63 9.41
N SER A 102 15.63 12.17 8.20
CA SER A 102 14.69 11.34 7.42
C SER A 102 14.65 9.91 7.98
N ARG A 103 13.47 9.44 8.40
CA ARG A 103 13.27 8.08 8.92
C ARG A 103 13.12 7.10 7.75
N VAL A 104 14.00 6.10 7.69
CA VAL A 104 13.99 5.04 6.67
C VAL A 104 13.86 3.67 7.33
N THR A 105 12.90 2.85 6.87
CA THR A 105 12.77 1.43 7.28
C THR A 105 13.36 0.53 6.21
N VAL A 106 14.42 -0.22 6.53
CA VAL A 106 15.11 -1.13 5.62
C VAL A 106 14.83 -2.58 6.03
N ARG A 107 14.49 -3.44 5.08
CA ARG A 107 14.41 -4.90 5.28
C ARG A 107 15.67 -5.54 4.71
N ILE A 108 16.44 -6.22 5.55
CA ILE A 108 17.68 -6.89 5.17
C ILE A 108 17.61 -8.38 5.50
N PRO A 109 18.33 -9.25 4.76
CA PRO A 109 18.48 -10.66 5.12
C PRO A 109 19.14 -10.80 6.51
N GLU A 110 18.74 -11.83 7.27
CA GLU A 110 19.23 -12.03 8.65
C GLU A 110 20.76 -12.15 8.72
N SER A 111 21.37 -12.83 7.73
CA SER A 111 22.82 -12.97 7.63
C SER A 111 23.55 -11.63 7.47
N LEU A 112 22.89 -10.61 6.91
CA LEU A 112 23.47 -9.28 6.73
C LEU A 112 23.37 -8.46 8.02
N LYS A 113 22.27 -8.61 8.76
CA LYS A 113 22.08 -7.98 10.07
C LYS A 113 23.14 -8.45 11.08
N THR A 114 23.35 -9.76 11.20
CA THR A 114 24.35 -10.32 12.14
C THR A 114 25.75 -9.79 11.87
N ARG A 115 26.17 -9.72 10.60
CA ARG A 115 27.48 -9.18 10.21
C ARG A 115 27.62 -7.69 10.48
N ALA A 116 26.54 -6.93 10.37
CA ALA A 116 26.54 -5.50 10.67
C ALA A 116 26.61 -5.23 12.18
N GLU A 117 25.96 -6.05 13.01
CA GLU A 117 26.04 -5.96 14.47
C GLU A 117 27.45 -6.27 14.99
N GLU A 118 28.10 -7.30 14.45
CA GLU A 118 29.50 -7.64 14.79
C GLU A 118 30.48 -6.52 14.41
N ALA A 119 30.30 -5.93 13.23
CA ALA A 119 31.12 -4.81 12.77
C ALA A 119 30.88 -3.51 13.55
N ALA A 120 29.67 -3.30 14.08
CA ALA A 120 29.35 -2.18 14.96
C ALA A 120 29.94 -2.36 16.36
N ALA A 121 29.84 -3.59 16.90
CA ALA A 121 30.41 -3.95 18.20
C ALA A 121 31.95 -3.82 18.21
N GLY A 122 32.63 -4.16 17.11
CA GLY A 122 34.08 -4.00 16.98
C GLY A 122 34.58 -2.54 17.01
N VAL A 123 33.69 -1.56 16.90
CA VAL A 123 34.01 -0.12 16.93
C VAL A 123 33.29 0.59 18.09
N ASP A 124 32.77 -0.16 19.07
CA ASP A 124 32.00 0.34 20.22
C ASP A 124 30.87 1.33 19.83
N GLN A 125 30.18 1.05 18.72
CA GLN A 125 29.09 1.89 18.20
C GLN A 125 27.76 1.15 18.16
N SER A 126 26.66 1.90 18.29
CA SER A 126 25.34 1.34 18.01
C SER A 126 25.21 0.97 16.53
N LEU A 127 24.43 -0.07 16.22
CA LEU A 127 24.16 -0.48 14.85
C LEU A 127 23.64 0.70 14.00
N ASN A 128 22.75 1.54 14.56
CA ASN A 128 22.22 2.71 13.87
C ASN A 128 23.32 3.73 13.54
N SER A 129 24.20 4.04 14.50
CA SER A 129 25.32 4.97 14.30
C SER A 129 26.32 4.43 13.26
N TRP A 130 26.60 3.13 13.32
CA TRP A 130 27.50 2.46 12.38
C TRP A 130 26.93 2.45 10.96
N ILE A 131 25.63 2.17 10.79
CA ILE A 131 24.94 2.23 9.49
C ILE A 131 24.96 3.65 8.93
N VAL A 132 24.67 4.66 9.74
CA VAL A 132 24.72 6.06 9.31
C VAL A 132 26.14 6.45 8.87
N ALA A 133 27.17 6.02 9.59
CA ALA A 133 28.57 6.24 9.22
C ALA A 133 28.96 5.49 7.93
N ALA A 134 28.47 4.26 7.75
CA ALA A 134 28.70 3.47 6.54
C ALA A 134 28.03 4.09 5.31
N ILE A 135 26.79 4.57 5.42
CA ILE A 135 26.08 5.30 4.36
C ILE A 135 26.81 6.61 4.06
N ARG A 136 27.22 7.34 5.09
CA ARG A 136 28.00 8.57 4.96
C ARG A 136 29.29 8.30 4.16
N ARG A 137 30.08 7.29 4.54
CA ARG A 137 31.27 6.86 3.78
C ARG A 137 30.94 6.46 2.35
N ALA A 138 29.90 5.66 2.12
CA ALA A 138 29.51 5.23 0.78
C ALA A 138 29.10 6.40 -0.13
N VAL A 139 28.45 7.42 0.44
CA VAL A 139 28.02 8.63 -0.29
C VAL A 139 29.20 9.58 -0.53
N GLN A 140 30.10 9.78 0.45
CA GLN A 140 31.34 10.56 0.21
C GLN A 140 32.27 9.86 -0.78
N ASN A 141 32.35 8.53 -0.73
CA ASN A 141 33.13 7.72 -1.67
C ASN A 141 32.44 7.64 -3.04
N ARG A 142 31.21 8.13 -3.21
CA ARG A 142 30.59 8.31 -4.53
C ARG A 142 31.14 9.54 -5.27
N GLY A 143 31.95 10.36 -4.60
CA GLY A 143 32.85 11.35 -5.22
C GLY A 143 34.21 10.78 -5.66
N GLY A 144 34.47 9.50 -5.43
CA GLY A 144 35.73 8.86 -5.82
C GLY A 144 35.72 7.37 -5.53
N ILE A 145 35.79 6.59 -6.60
CA ILE A 145 35.90 5.12 -6.70
C ILE A 145 34.56 4.45 -7.06
N ASN A 146 34.32 4.36 -8.37
CA ASN A 146 33.58 3.24 -8.96
C ASN A 146 34.35 1.96 -8.62
N ILE A 147 33.79 1.12 -7.74
CA ILE A 147 34.20 -0.26 -7.66
C ILE A 147 33.43 -0.98 -8.76
N ASP A 148 34.03 -1.03 -9.94
CA ASP A 148 33.68 -2.00 -10.97
C ASP A 148 34.11 -3.38 -10.43
N VAL A 149 33.15 -4.14 -9.90
CA VAL A 149 33.39 -5.54 -9.56
C VAL A 149 33.17 -6.32 -10.86
N ASP A 150 34.24 -6.45 -11.65
CA ASP A 150 34.27 -7.35 -12.80
C ASP A 150 34.23 -8.80 -12.30
N LEU A 151 33.10 -9.47 -12.53
CA LEU A 151 32.85 -10.88 -12.23
C LEU A 151 33.02 -11.77 -13.49
N GLY A 152 33.65 -11.29 -14.56
CA GLY A 152 34.19 -12.13 -15.64
C GLY A 152 35.61 -12.56 -15.31
N GLY A 153 35.94 -13.82 -15.07
CA GLY A 153 35.90 -14.85 -16.11
C GLY A 153 37.33 -15.26 -16.43
N PHE A 154 37.77 -16.36 -15.82
CA PHE A 154 38.89 -17.24 -16.18
C PHE A 154 39.82 -16.76 -17.31
N GLY A 155 41.09 -16.48 -16.94
CA GLY A 155 42.16 -16.17 -17.88
C GLY A 155 42.46 -17.31 -18.86
N LEU A 156 42.24 -17.06 -20.15
CA LEU A 156 42.86 -17.79 -21.26
C LEU A 156 44.21 -17.15 -21.60
N PRO A 157 45.25 -17.94 -21.91
CA PRO A 157 46.59 -17.41 -22.21
C PRO A 157 46.64 -16.66 -23.57
N PRO A 158 47.58 -15.72 -23.76
CA PRO A 158 47.59 -14.78 -24.88
C PRO A 158 47.99 -15.45 -26.21
N MET A 159 47.23 -15.15 -27.27
CA MET A 159 47.61 -15.48 -28.64
C MET A 159 48.69 -14.52 -29.17
N PRO A 160 49.61 -14.99 -30.03
CA PRO A 160 50.67 -14.17 -30.62
C PRO A 160 50.13 -13.17 -31.67
N PRO A 161 50.85 -12.06 -31.93
CA PRO A 161 50.37 -10.95 -32.76
C PRO A 161 50.31 -11.31 -34.27
N MET A 162 49.23 -10.92 -34.93
CA MET A 162 49.10 -10.99 -36.39
C MET A 162 49.96 -9.92 -37.11
N PRO A 163 50.43 -10.22 -38.34
CA PRO A 163 51.18 -9.26 -39.17
C PRO A 163 50.27 -8.21 -39.84
N PRO A 164 50.84 -7.08 -40.33
CA PRO A 164 50.06 -5.93 -40.77
C PRO A 164 49.39 -6.15 -42.13
N ARG A 165 48.16 -5.64 -42.20
CA ARG A 165 47.28 -5.64 -43.35
C ARG A 165 47.79 -4.71 -44.46
N THR A 166 48.24 -5.29 -45.56
CA THR A 166 48.49 -4.60 -46.83
C THR A 166 47.22 -4.64 -47.69
N GLY A 167 46.81 -3.50 -48.25
CA GLY A 167 45.70 -3.40 -49.23
C GLY A 167 46.11 -3.94 -50.63
N PRO A 168 45.40 -3.60 -51.74
CA PRO A 168 44.32 -2.62 -51.87
C PRO A 168 43.10 -3.05 -52.75
N SER A 169 42.09 -2.17 -52.74
CA SER A 169 41.14 -1.81 -53.83
C SER A 169 40.50 -2.87 -54.73
N GLY A 170 39.17 -2.81 -54.84
CA GLY A 170 38.54 -2.81 -56.16
C GLY A 170 37.20 -3.54 -56.30
N PHE A 171 36.17 -2.75 -56.64
CA PHE A 171 35.07 -3.06 -57.56
C PHE A 171 33.86 -3.91 -57.12
N GLY A 172 32.67 -3.31 -57.34
CA GLY A 172 31.46 -4.04 -57.74
C GLY A 172 30.17 -3.64 -57.02
N PRO A 173 29.27 -2.84 -57.63
CA PRO A 173 27.97 -2.47 -57.07
C PRO A 173 26.89 -3.47 -57.47
N GLY A 174 25.87 -3.66 -56.63
CA GLY A 174 24.75 -4.52 -57.04
C GLY A 174 23.67 -4.72 -56.00
N ALA A 175 22.62 -3.92 -56.16
CA ALA A 175 21.22 -4.30 -56.02
C ALA A 175 20.68 -4.81 -54.67
N GLY A 176 19.60 -4.19 -54.23
CA GLY A 176 18.46 -4.99 -53.75
C GLY A 176 17.75 -4.48 -52.51
N ARG A 177 16.82 -3.54 -52.72
CA ARG A 177 15.49 -3.49 -52.10
C ARG A 177 15.40 -3.51 -50.56
N GLN A 178 15.11 -2.33 -50.01
CA GLN A 178 13.98 -2.18 -49.08
C GLN A 178 12.67 -2.30 -49.88
N PRO A 179 11.58 -2.86 -49.32
CA PRO A 179 10.76 -2.18 -48.30
C PRO A 179 10.31 -3.18 -47.20
N ARG A 180 9.65 -2.84 -46.09
CA ARG A 180 8.53 -1.92 -45.93
C ARG A 180 8.24 -1.81 -44.42
N ARG A 181 8.18 -0.58 -43.91
CA ARG A 181 7.47 -0.24 -42.67
C ARG A 181 5.97 -0.48 -42.88
N ILE A 182 5.29 -0.86 -41.80
CA ILE A 182 3.97 -0.42 -41.31
C ILE A 182 3.38 -1.60 -40.53
N GLN A 183 3.28 -1.47 -39.21
CA GLN A 183 2.02 -1.75 -38.50
C GLN A 183 1.90 -0.76 -37.35
N GLY A 184 0.89 0.10 -37.45
CA GLY A 184 0.36 0.86 -36.35
C GLY A 184 -0.78 0.08 -35.69
N TRP A 185 -0.76 0.12 -34.37
CA TRP A 185 -1.86 0.28 -33.40
C TRP A 185 -3.02 -0.71 -33.40
N ALA A 186 -3.29 -1.25 -32.20
CA ALA A 186 -4.59 -1.73 -31.79
C ALA A 186 -4.98 -1.05 -30.46
N ARG A 187 -5.97 -0.18 -30.53
CA ARG A 187 -7.27 -0.43 -29.90
C ARG A 187 -8.32 -0.41 -30.99
#